data_AF-A0A1S0TFM0-F1
#
_entry.id   AF-A0A1S0TFM0-F1
#
_cell.length_a   1.000
_cell.length_b   1.000
_cell.length_c   1.000
_cell.angle_alpha   90.00
_cell.angle_beta   90.00
_cell.angle_gamma   90.00
#
_symmetry.space_group_name_H-M   'P 1'
#
loop_
_entity.id
_entity.type
_entity.pdbx_description
1 polymer ?
#
loop_
_entity_poly.entity_id
_entity_poly.type
_entity_poly.pdbx_seq_one_letter_code
_entity_poly.pdbx_strand_id
1 'polypeptide(L)' 'PCQRKMSIMIPDEYIAIGNAPTKLYDVGTIELAGEFSGETRDCIH' A
#
# COMPACT_ATOMS: atom_id res chain seq x y z
N PRO A 1 -8.58 -16.08 12.29
CA PRO A 1 -7.27 -16.02 11.58
C PRO A 1 -6.95 -14.55 11.29
N CYS A 2 -5.94 -13.97 11.94
CA CYS A 2 -5.63 -12.54 11.77
C CYS A 2 -4.95 -12.28 10.41
N GLN A 3 -5.39 -11.24 9.72
CA GLN A 3 -4.85 -10.85 8.42
C GLN A 3 -3.60 -9.98 8.59
N ARG A 4 -2.62 -10.13 7.70
CA ARG A 4 -1.44 -9.25 7.63
C ARG A 4 -1.86 -7.93 6.97
N LYS A 5 -1.41 -6.82 7.51
CA LYS A 5 -1.71 -5.46 7.03
C LYS A 5 -0.40 -4.73 6.78
N MET A 6 -0.19 -4.32 5.53
CA MET A 6 0.96 -3.52 5.11
C MET A 6 0.49 -2.16 4.62
N SER A 7 1.31 -1.14 4.84
CA SER A 7 1.07 0.23 4.39
C SER A 7 2.12 0.61 3.37
N ILE A 8 1.69 1.14 2.22
CA ILE A 8 2.56 1.60 1.15
C ILE A 8 2.40 3.11 1.06
N MET A 9 3.50 3.86 1.16
CA MET A 9 3.47 5.31 0.97
C MET A 9 3.49 5.65 -0.52
N ILE A 10 2.53 6.48 -0.94
CA ILE A 10 2.49 7.04 -2.29
C ILE A 10 3.13 8.44 -2.22
N PRO A 11 4.12 8.76 -3.07
CA PRO A 11 4.73 10.08 -3.08
C PRO A 11 3.74 11.17 -3.51
N ASP A 12 3.85 12.36 -2.90
CA ASP A 12 2.93 13.48 -3.12
C ASP A 12 2.82 13.92 -4.59
N GLU A 13 3.88 13.72 -5.39
CA GLU A 13 3.89 14.08 -6.82
C GLU A 13 2.90 13.28 -7.68
N TYR A 14 2.42 12.13 -7.17
CA TYR A 14 1.42 11.27 -7.82
C TYR A 14 0.00 11.58 -7.31
N ILE A 15 -0.15 12.47 -6.33
CA ILE A 15 -1.45 12.88 -5.81
C ILE A 15 -2.05 13.93 -6.75
N ALA A 16 -3.18 13.57 -7.37
CA ALA A 16 -3.97 14.47 -8.20
C ALA A 16 -5.20 14.96 -7.43
N ILE A 17 -5.49 16.26 -7.50
CA ILE A 17 -6.69 16.86 -6.90
C ILE A 17 -7.76 16.96 -7.99
N GLY A 18 -8.86 16.22 -7.84
CA GLY A 18 -9.96 16.19 -8.81
C GLY A 18 -10.43 14.77 -9.10
N ASN A 19 -11.25 14.62 -10.14
CA ASN A 19 -11.89 13.34 -10.46
C ASN A 19 -11.04 12.43 -11.37
N ALA A 20 -9.88 12.91 -11.85
CA ALA A 20 -9.03 12.17 -12.77
C ALA A 20 -7.56 12.20 -12.33
N PRO A 21 -6.83 11.09 -12.43
CA PRO A 21 -5.42 11.02 -12.10
C PRO A 21 -4.56 11.69 -13.18
N THR A 22 -3.55 12.46 -12.78
CA THR A 22 -2.60 13.12 -13.69
C THR A 22 -1.45 12.19 -14.10
N LYS A 23 -1.08 11.24 -13.23
CA LYS A 23 0.02 10.29 -13.41
C LYS A 23 -0.35 8.95 -12.77
N LEU A 24 0.20 7.87 -13.31
CA LEU A 24 0.09 6.54 -12.72
C LEU A 24 1.36 6.25 -11.92
N TYR A 25 1.17 5.80 -10.67
CA TYR A 25 2.26 5.31 -9.83
C TYR A 25 2.33 3.78 -9.97
N ASP A 26 3.47 3.28 -10.46
CA ASP A 26 3.75 1.84 -10.51
C ASP A 26 4.52 1.43 -9.25
N VAL A 27 3.87 0.64 -8.40
CA VAL A 27 4.44 0.12 -7.15
C VAL A 27 5.31 -1.13 -7.37
N GLY A 28 5.33 -1.67 -8.59
CA GLY A 28 6.07 -2.88 -8.94
C GLY A 28 5.44 -4.16 -8.37
N THR A 29 6.29 -5.13 -8.02
CA THR A 29 5.88 -6.44 -7.49
C THR A 29 6.25 -6.57 -6.02
N ILE A 30 5.31 -7.06 -5.20
CA ILE A 30 5.46 -7.21 -3.75
C ILE A 30 5.34 -8.68 -3.37
N GLU A 31 6.38 -9.22 -2.75
CA GLU A 31 6.43 -10.61 -2.27
C GLU A 31 5.75 -10.76 -0.90
N LEU A 32 4.51 -11.27 -0.89
CA LEU A 32 3.69 -11.42 0.33
C LEU A 32 4.16 -12.52 1.30
N ALA A 33 5.11 -13.36 0.86
CA ALA A 33 5.72 -14.39 1.69
C ALA A 33 6.79 -13.83 2.64
N GLY A 34 7.37 -12.66 2.32
CA GLY A 34 8.36 -11.99 3.16
C GLY A 34 7.74 -11.28 4.38
N GLU A 35 8.60 -10.74 5.25
CA GLU A 35 8.20 -9.79 6.28
C GLU A 35 8.46 -8.37 5.79
N PHE A 36 7.41 -7.55 5.73
CA PHE A 36 7.51 -6.16 5.30
C PHE A 36 7.74 -5.25 6.52
N SER A 37 8.67 -4.30 6.43
CA SER A 37 8.92 -3.37 7.53
C SER A 37 7.70 -2.50 7.80
N GLY A 38 7.20 -2.51 9.04
CA GLY A 38 5.96 -1.82 9.41
C GLY A 38 4.69 -2.63 9.15
N GLU A 39 4.81 -3.92 8.80
CA GLU A 39 3.67 -4.83 8.76
C GLU A 39 3.04 -4.99 10.15
N THR A 40 1.72 -4.85 10.21
CA THR A 40 0.92 -5.10 11.41
C THR A 40 -0.05 -6.26 11.15
N ARG A 41 -0.69 -6.77 12.20
CA ARG A 41 -1.74 -7.77 12.07
C ARG A 41 -3.05 -7.19 12.54
N ASP A 42 -4.07 -7.28 11.68
CA ASP A 42 -5.43 -6.87 12.02
C ASP A 42 -6.24 -8.14 12.31
N CYS A 43 -6.71 -8.26 13.55
CA CYS A 43 -7.50 -9.37 14.03
C CYS A 43 -8.96 -8.93 14.13
N ILE A 44 -9.63 -8.75 12.99
CA ILE A 44 -11.08 -8.51 12.98
C ILE A 44 -11.75 -9.86 13.30
N HIS A 45 -12.48 -9.92 14.42
CA HIS A 45 -13.18 -11.11 14.93
C HIS A 45 -14.64 -11.12 14.45
#